data_AF-A0ABD3VU25-F1
#
_entry.id   AF-A0ABD3VU25-F1
#
_cell.length_a   1.000
_cell.length_b   1.000
_cell.length_c   1.000
_cell.angle_alpha   90.00
_cell.angle_beta   90.00
_cell.angle_gamma   90.00
#
_symmetry.space_group_name_H-M   'P 1'
#
loop_
_entity.id
_entity.type
_entity.pdbx_description
1 polymer ?
#
loop_
_entity_poly.entity_id
_entity_poly.type
_entity_poly.pdbx_seq_one_letter_code
_entity_poly.pdbx_strand_id
1 'polypeptide(L)'
;MDAKLQKFQGTVAKSSVPLLRLMDELLHNKLDGTTPNVNKLLADAGDVLRMLSSAFCDMSHKRKELIMPDLHYSFQSLCSPQNKITDLLFGDDLSAKVKNIADAQ
;
A
#
# COMPACT_ATOMS: atom_id res chain seq x y z
N MET A 1 -8.81 -7.47 -17.82
CA MET A 1 -8.62 -6.98 -16.43
C MET A 1 -7.45 -6.01 -16.44
N ASP A 2 -7.55 -4.87 -15.75
CA ASP A 2 -6.45 -3.89 -15.67
C ASP A 2 -5.22 -4.54 -15.01
N ALA A 3 -4.05 -4.49 -15.67
CA ALA A 3 -2.84 -5.19 -15.21
C ALA A 3 -2.33 -4.68 -13.85
N LYS A 4 -2.54 -3.41 -13.51
CA LYS A 4 -2.15 -2.84 -12.21
C LYS A 4 -3.11 -3.32 -11.12
N LEU A 5 -4.40 -3.38 -11.43
CA LEU A 5 -5.39 -3.96 -10.52
C LEU A 5 -5.14 -5.45 -10.28
N GLN A 6 -4.78 -6.20 -11.33
CA GLN A 6 -4.41 -7.62 -11.21
C GLN A 6 -3.14 -7.80 -10.36
N LYS A 7 -2.13 -6.93 -10.52
CA LYS A 7 -0.93 -6.93 -9.68
C LYS A 7 -1.29 -6.67 -8.21
N PHE A 8 -2.13 -5.66 -7.94
CA PHE A 8 -2.63 -5.38 -6.59
C PHE A 8 -3.30 -6.62 -5.97
N GLN A 9 -4.29 -7.19 -6.65
CA GLN A 9 -5.02 -8.37 -6.19
C GLN A 9 -4.09 -9.56 -5.98
N GLY A 10 -3.13 -9.76 -6.88
CA GLY A 10 -2.13 -10.82 -6.76
C GLY A 10 -1.21 -10.63 -5.55
N THR A 11 -0.80 -9.40 -5.23
CA THR A 11 0.02 -9.11 -4.05
C THR A 11 -0.76 -9.37 -2.76
N VAL A 12 -2.03 -8.95 -2.68
CA VAL A 12 -2.91 -9.22 -1.53
C VAL A 12 -3.17 -10.72 -1.38
N ALA A 13 -3.40 -11.44 -2.48
CA ALA A 13 -3.56 -12.88 -2.42
C ALA A 13 -2.29 -13.57 -1.91
N LYS A 14 -1.10 -13.14 -2.36
CA LYS A 14 0.17 -13.72 -1.90
C LYS A 14 0.45 -13.42 -0.42
N SER A 15 -0.04 -12.30 0.14
CA SER A 15 0.15 -12.00 1.57
C SER A 15 -0.64 -12.94 2.48
N SER A 16 -1.61 -13.70 1.96
CA SER A 16 -2.31 -14.70 2.76
C SER A 16 -1.40 -15.87 3.15
N VAL A 17 -0.34 -16.15 2.39
CA VAL A 17 0.58 -17.26 2.66
C VAL A 17 1.35 -17.08 3.97
N PRO A 18 2.12 -15.98 4.19
CA PRO A 18 2.78 -15.75 5.47
C PRO A 18 1.79 -15.57 6.62
N LEU A 19 0.59 -15.03 6.35
CA LEU A 19 -0.47 -14.96 7.36
C LEU A 19 -0.95 -16.35 7.80
N LEU A 20 -1.15 -17.27 6.87
CA LEU A 20 -1.52 -18.66 7.17
C LEU A 20 -0.42 -19.37 7.97
N ARG A 21 0.86 -19.16 7.62
CA ARG A 21 2.00 -19.72 8.38
C ARG A 21 2.04 -19.20 9.81
N LEU A 22 1.80 -17.91 9.99
CA LEU A 22 1.72 -17.28 11.30
C LEU A 22 0.59 -17.89 12.14
N MET A 23 -0.59 -18.09 11.54
CA MET A 23 -1.73 -18.73 12.21
C MET A 23 -1.45 -20.19 12.56
N ASP A 24 -0.84 -20.94 11.65
CA ASP A 24 -0.48 -22.35 11.83
C ASP A 24 0.51 -22.52 13.00
N GLU A 25 1.57 -21.71 13.03
CA GLU A 25 2.56 -21.70 14.10
C GLU A 25 1.90 -21.39 15.46
N LEU A 26 1.02 -20.40 15.53
CA LEU A 26 0.31 -20.04 16.77
C LEU A 26 -0.64 -21.16 17.25
N LEU A 27 -1.34 -21.82 16.31
CA LEU A 27 -2.25 -22.92 16.63
C LEU A 27 -1.48 -24.15 17.14
N HIS A 28 -0.39 -24.53 16.46
CA HIS A 28 0.46 -25.63 16.89
C HIS A 28 1.01 -25.40 18.29
N ASN A 29 1.60 -24.22 18.54
CA ASN A 29 2.15 -23.90 19.85
C ASN A 29 1.08 -23.88 20.96
N LYS A 30 -0.16 -23.47 20.65
CA LYS A 30 -1.27 -23.51 21.59
C LYS A 30 -1.72 -24.94 21.92
N LEU A 31 -1.74 -25.84 20.94
CA LEU A 31 -2.16 -27.24 21.12
C LEU A 31 -1.09 -28.07 21.84
N ASP A 32 0.17 -27.88 21.46
CA ASP A 32 1.30 -28.65 21.97
C ASP A 32 1.84 -28.09 23.30
N GLY A 33 1.33 -26.92 23.74
CA GLY A 33 1.78 -26.23 24.95
C GLY A 33 3.20 -25.68 24.85
N THR A 34 3.73 -25.54 23.63
CA THR A 34 5.08 -25.07 23.36
C THR A 34 5.14 -23.56 23.22
N THR A 35 6.31 -22.99 23.49
CA THR A 35 6.53 -21.54 23.32
C THR A 35 6.75 -21.21 21.84
N PRO A 36 5.99 -20.27 21.26
CA PRO A 36 6.17 -19.87 19.86
C PRO A 36 7.55 -19.27 19.59
N ASN A 37 8.08 -19.52 18.39
CA ASN A 37 9.27 -18.83 17.92
C ASN A 37 8.93 -17.38 17.52
N VAL A 38 9.11 -16.45 18.45
CA VAL A 38 8.80 -15.03 18.28
C VAL A 38 9.51 -14.41 17.07
N ASN A 39 10.77 -14.78 16.79
CA ASN A 39 11.51 -14.24 15.66
C ASN A 39 10.90 -14.64 14.32
N LYS A 40 10.45 -15.90 14.21
CA LYS A 40 9.75 -16.39 13.01
C LYS A 40 8.41 -15.68 12.85
N LEU A 41 7.63 -15.55 13.93
CA LEU A 41 6.34 -14.84 13.90
C LEU A 41 6.50 -13.37 13.49
N LEU A 42 7.53 -12.69 13.99
CA LEU A 42 7.82 -11.30 13.61
C LEU A 42 8.23 -11.18 12.14
N ALA A 43 9.00 -12.14 11.62
CA ALA A 43 9.35 -12.18 10.20
C ALA A 43 8.11 -12.36 9.32
N ASP A 44 7.26 -13.37 9.62
CA ASP A 44 6.03 -13.62 8.87
C ASP A 44 5.07 -12.41 8.95
N ALA A 45 4.90 -11.79 10.12
CA ALA A 45 4.10 -10.58 10.28
C ALA A 45 4.67 -9.39 9.50
N GLY A 46 6.00 -9.22 9.52
CA GLY A 46 6.71 -8.19 8.76
C GLY A 46 6.51 -8.35 7.25
N ASP A 47 6.58 -9.58 6.75
CA ASP A 47 6.34 -9.90 5.34
C ASP A 47 4.89 -9.57 4.94
N VAL A 48 3.90 -9.94 5.77
CA VAL A 48 2.48 -9.58 5.55
C VAL A 48 2.34 -8.06 5.44
N LEU A 49 2.88 -7.31 6.41
CA LEU A 49 2.79 -5.83 6.44
C LEU A 49 3.46 -5.20 5.22
N ARG A 50 4.62 -5.71 4.80
CA ARG A 50 5.36 -5.20 3.64
C ARG A 50 4.59 -5.42 2.34
N MET A 51 4.02 -6.60 2.16
CA MET A 51 3.23 -6.94 0.97
C MET A 51 1.94 -6.11 0.89
N LEU A 52 1.22 -6.00 2.00
CA LEU A 52 0.00 -5.18 2.06
C LEU A 52 0.32 -3.70 1.83
N SER A 53 1.35 -3.16 2.48
CA SER A 53 1.80 -1.78 2.26
C SER A 53 2.13 -1.52 0.80
N SER A 54 2.87 -2.44 0.15
CA SER A 54 3.16 -2.34 -1.28
C SER A 54 1.89 -2.35 -2.13
N ALA A 55 0.92 -3.20 -1.80
CA ALA A 55 -0.34 -3.28 -2.52
C ALA A 55 -1.15 -1.97 -2.37
N PHE A 56 -1.25 -1.42 -1.16
CA PHE A 56 -1.93 -0.14 -0.93
C PHE A 56 -1.26 1.03 -1.65
N CYS A 57 0.07 1.06 -1.72
CA CYS A 57 0.79 2.02 -2.55
C CYS A 57 0.42 1.91 -4.03
N ASP A 58 0.40 0.69 -4.60
CA ASP A 58 -0.02 0.47 -5.99
C ASP A 58 -1.47 0.94 -6.22
N MET A 59 -2.37 0.69 -5.27
CA MET A 59 -3.76 1.15 -5.34
C MET A 59 -3.86 2.67 -5.30
N SER A 60 -3.11 3.34 -4.43
CA SER A 60 -3.08 4.80 -4.33
C SER A 60 -2.55 5.45 -5.62
N HIS A 61 -1.54 4.86 -6.27
CA HIS A 61 -1.13 5.29 -7.61
C HIS A 61 -2.24 5.10 -8.63
N LYS A 62 -2.93 3.96 -8.62
CA LYS A 62 -4.06 3.74 -9.52
C LYS A 62 -5.19 4.75 -9.29
N ARG A 63 -5.47 5.13 -8.05
CA ARG A 63 -6.44 6.19 -7.72
C ARG A 63 -6.02 7.52 -8.31
N LYS A 64 -4.74 7.91 -8.20
CA LYS A 64 -4.22 9.13 -8.85
C LYS A 64 -4.42 9.09 -10.37
N GLU A 65 -4.13 7.96 -11.01
CA GLU A 65 -4.35 7.79 -12.45
C GLU A 65 -5.81 7.94 -12.88
N LEU A 66 -6.74 7.53 -12.03
CA LEU A 66 -8.18 7.66 -12.30
C LEU A 66 -8.69 9.08 -12.09
N ILE A 67 -8.10 9.85 -11.17
CA ILE A 67 -8.49 11.25 -10.90
C ILE A 67 -7.86 12.20 -11.92
N MET A 68 -6.65 11.90 -12.41
CA MET A 68 -5.87 12.76 -13.33
C MET A 68 -6.67 13.31 -14.54
N PRO A 69 -7.51 12.53 -15.24
CA PRO A 69 -8.27 13.02 -16.40
C PRO A 69 -9.31 14.09 -16.07
N ASP A 70 -9.83 14.08 -14.83
CA ASP A 70 -10.85 15.01 -14.37
C ASP A 70 -10.26 16.30 -13.77
N LEU A 71 -8.94 16.34 -13.58
CA LEU A 71 -8.20 17.51 -13.10
C LEU A 71 -7.86 18.46 -14.25
N HIS A 72 -7.98 19.76 -13.98
CA HIS A 72 -7.45 20.79 -14.85
C HIS A 72 -5.94 20.58 -15.09
N TYR A 73 -5.47 20.86 -16.31
CA TYR A 73 -4.12 20.51 -16.77
C TYR A 73 -3.01 20.93 -15.80
N SER A 74 -3.16 22.09 -15.16
CA SER A 74 -2.18 22.66 -14.24
C SER A 74 -2.01 21.84 -12.94
N PHE A 75 -3.05 21.11 -12.53
CA PHE A 75 -3.04 20.29 -11.31
C PHE A 75 -2.73 18.81 -11.58
N GLN A 76 -2.63 18.38 -12.84
CA GLN A 76 -2.33 16.98 -13.17
C GLN A 76 -0.96 16.52 -12.63
N SER A 77 -0.01 17.46 -12.46
CA SER A 77 1.28 17.22 -11.81
C SER A 77 1.15 16.67 -10.39
N LEU A 78 0.06 16.97 -9.67
CA LEU A 78 -0.24 16.44 -8.34
C LEU A 78 -0.44 14.91 -8.35
N CYS A 79 -0.92 14.37 -9.47
CA CYS A 79 -1.12 12.93 -9.66
C CYS A 79 0.17 12.19 -10.07
N SER A 80 1.30 12.90 -10.25
CA SER A 80 2.58 12.28 -10.63
C SER A 80 3.01 11.19 -9.63
N PRO A 81 3.57 10.07 -10.10
CA PRO A 81 4.18 9.06 -9.25
C PRO A 81 5.36 9.57 -8.41
N GLN A 82 5.97 10.69 -8.80
CA GLN A 82 7.04 11.34 -8.04
C GLN A 82 6.52 11.94 -6.72
N ASN A 83 5.24 12.28 -6.65
CA ASN A 83 4.60 12.67 -5.40
C ASN A 83 4.39 11.43 -4.55
N LYS A 84 5.26 11.26 -3.56
CA LYS A 84 5.20 10.15 -2.61
C LYS A 84 3.82 10.07 -1.99
N ILE A 85 3.31 8.84 -1.91
CA ILE A 85 2.13 8.53 -1.11
C ILE A 85 2.58 8.49 0.35
N THR A 86 1.98 9.33 1.17
CA THR A 86 2.10 9.28 2.63
C THR A 86 0.81 8.68 3.17
N ASP A 87 0.38 9.07 4.37
CA ASP A 87 -0.98 8.79 4.84
C ASP A 87 -2.06 9.48 3.97
N LEU A 88 -1.67 10.52 3.22
CA LEU A 88 -2.52 11.27 2.32
C LEU A 88 -2.26 10.89 0.85
N LEU A 89 -3.34 10.82 0.06
CA LEU A 89 -3.27 10.38 -1.34
C LEU A 89 -2.28 11.21 -2.16
N PHE A 90 -2.31 12.54 -2.04
CA PHE A 90 -1.44 13.46 -2.77
C PHE A 90 -0.17 13.86 -2.01
N GLY A 91 0.11 13.16 -0.91
CA GLY A 91 1.18 13.49 0.02
C GLY A 91 0.85 14.73 0.85
N ASP A 92 1.88 15.21 1.56
CA ASP A 92 1.74 16.33 2.48
C ASP A 92 1.76 17.67 1.73
N ASP A 93 1.35 18.74 2.42
CA ASP A 93 1.35 20.12 1.94
C ASP A 93 0.55 20.36 0.65
N LEU A 94 -0.50 19.56 0.40
CA LEU A 94 -1.35 19.70 -0.79
C LEU A 94 -1.88 21.12 -0.97
N SER A 95 -2.31 21.77 0.12
CA SER A 95 -2.80 23.16 0.09
C SER A 95 -1.74 24.14 -0.44
N ALA A 96 -0.49 24.03 0.04
CA ALA A 96 0.61 24.86 -0.43
C ALA A 96 0.95 24.57 -1.90
N LYS A 97 0.96 23.30 -2.32
CA LYS A 97 1.17 22.91 -3.72
C LYS A 97 0.11 23.47 -4.65
N VAL A 98 -1.17 23.37 -4.27
CA VAL A 98 -2.29 23.92 -5.03
C VAL A 98 -2.16 25.44 -5.17
N LYS A 99 -1.85 26.13 -4.06
CA LYS A 99 -1.65 27.58 -4.09
C LYS A 99 -0.49 27.99 -5.00
N ASN A 100 0.65 27.32 -4.91
CA ASN A 100 1.81 27.61 -5.77
C ASN A 100 1.51 27.38 -7.26
N ILE A 101 0.71 26.36 -7.59
CA ILE A 101 0.27 26.11 -8.98
C ILE A 101 -0.66 27.23 -9.44
N ALA A 102 -1.60 27.65 -8.60
CA ALA A 102 -2.55 28.72 -8.93
C ALA A 102 -1.86 30.09 -9.08
N ASP A 103 -0.86 30.39 -8.24
CA ASP A 103 -0.08 31.63 -8.30
C ASP A 103 0.88 31.68 -9.49
N ALA A 104 1.19 30.52 -10.11
CA ALA A 104 2.06 30.40 -11.28
C ALA A 104 1.29 30.40 -12.63
N GLN A 105 -0.04 30.48 -12.59
CA GLN A 105 -0.92 30.65 -13.75
C GLN A 105 -1.10 32.13 -14.12
#